data_AF-Q6CFI9-F1
#
_entry.id   AF-Q6CFI9-F1
#
_cell.length_a   1.000
_cell.length_b   1.000
_cell.length_c   1.000
_cell.angle_alpha   90.00
_cell.angle_beta   90.00
_cell.angle_gamma   90.00
#
_symmetry.space_group_name_H-M   'P 1'
#
loop_
_entity.id
_entity.type
_entity.pdbx_description
1 polymer ?
#
loop_
_entity_poly.entity_id
_entity_poly.type
_entity_poly.pdbx_seq_one_letter_code
_entity_poly.pdbx_strand_id
1 'polypeptide(L)'
;MVVHIMGKRFQNTWKVSYGLSQQVFGVGPFQAKRLCAKIGLYPGMRMGELTQGDIMAIVKELSTNVTIESDLAKKINADIERKRKTGSYVGRRHVMGMPVKGQKTRTNGKNARRFNRVPRRHFGSVSEALGSLANEYKAAPGAEAKGIMGFLSKFW
;
A
#
# COMPACT_ATOMS: atom_id res chain seq x y z
N MET A 1 -16.16 -12.98 -11.90
CA MET A 1 -16.41 -11.86 -10.97
C MET A 1 -15.10 -11.37 -10.40
N VAL A 2 -14.80 -10.07 -10.41
CA VAL A 2 -13.58 -9.52 -9.80
C VAL A 2 -13.81 -9.33 -8.30
N VAL A 3 -12.85 -9.74 -7.47
CA VAL A 3 -12.94 -9.60 -6.02
C VAL A 3 -12.22 -8.35 -5.56
N HIS A 4 -12.91 -7.57 -4.72
CA HIS A 4 -12.38 -6.36 -4.11
C HIS A 4 -12.35 -6.54 -2.59
N ILE A 5 -11.17 -6.38 -1.99
CA ILE A 5 -10.98 -6.44 -0.53
C ILE A 5 -10.25 -5.16 -0.12
N MET A 6 -10.82 -4.40 0.81
CA MET A 6 -10.25 -3.12 1.31
C MET A 6 -9.84 -2.15 0.19
N GLY A 7 -10.66 -2.05 -0.88
CA GLY A 7 -10.39 -1.17 -2.02
C GLY A 7 -9.28 -1.66 -2.97
N LYS A 8 -8.66 -2.82 -2.70
CA LYS A 8 -7.68 -3.45 -3.61
C LYS A 8 -8.37 -4.47 -4.51
N ARG A 9 -7.97 -4.51 -5.78
CA ARG A 9 -8.46 -5.46 -6.77
C ARG A 9 -7.60 -6.72 -6.76
N PHE A 10 -8.25 -7.89 -6.67
CA PHE A 10 -7.56 -9.18 -6.74
C PHE A 10 -7.84 -9.89 -8.06
N GLN A 11 -6.84 -10.64 -8.53
CA GLN A 11 -6.99 -11.54 -9.67
C GLN A 11 -7.61 -12.86 -9.20
N ASN A 12 -8.59 -13.36 -9.93
CA ASN A 12 -9.37 -14.55 -9.54
C ASN A 12 -8.54 -15.82 -9.51
N THR A 13 -7.50 -15.89 -10.34
CA THR A 13 -6.64 -17.06 -10.51
C THR A 13 -5.71 -17.26 -9.31
N TRP A 14 -5.48 -16.21 -8.52
CA TRP A 14 -4.58 -16.28 -7.37
C TRP A 14 -5.23 -17.03 -6.22
N LYS A 15 -4.39 -17.76 -5.48
CA LYS A 15 -4.75 -18.34 -4.18
C LYS A 15 -5.02 -17.21 -3.18
N VAL A 16 -5.96 -17.42 -2.26
CA VAL A 16 -6.36 -16.39 -1.29
C VAL A 16 -5.16 -15.92 -0.46
N SER A 17 -4.41 -16.86 0.12
CA SER A 17 -3.21 -16.58 0.92
C SER A 17 -2.13 -15.79 0.15
N TYR A 18 -1.89 -16.15 -1.12
CA TYR A 18 -0.93 -15.45 -1.96
C TYR A 18 -1.41 -14.04 -2.29
N GLY A 19 -2.66 -13.89 -2.73
CA GLY A 19 -3.23 -12.59 -3.09
C GLY A 19 -3.16 -11.60 -1.93
N LEU A 20 -3.59 -12.02 -0.73
CA LEU A 20 -3.52 -11.19 0.48
C LEU A 20 -2.09 -10.71 0.75
N SER A 21 -1.09 -11.59 0.64
CA SER A 21 0.30 -11.23 0.91
C SER A 21 0.93 -10.27 -0.11
N GLN A 22 0.40 -10.22 -1.34
CA GLN A 22 0.95 -9.39 -2.42
C GLN A 22 0.31 -8.00 -2.46
N GLN A 23 -1.00 -7.90 -2.19
CA GLN A 23 -1.75 -6.65 -2.35
C GLN A 23 -1.95 -5.88 -1.05
N VAL A 24 -1.98 -6.56 0.10
CA VAL A 24 -2.22 -5.92 1.41
C VAL A 24 -0.88 -5.63 2.09
N PHE A 25 -0.53 -4.35 2.20
CA PHE A 25 0.68 -3.91 2.88
C PHE A 25 0.60 -4.21 4.38
N GLY A 26 1.60 -4.90 4.90
CA GLY A 26 1.67 -5.34 6.30
C GLY A 26 1.35 -6.82 6.50
N VAL A 27 0.73 -7.49 5.51
CA VAL A 27 0.43 -8.91 5.57
C VAL A 27 1.50 -9.70 4.82
N GLY A 28 2.32 -10.46 5.54
CA GLY A 28 3.28 -11.40 4.94
C GLY A 28 2.66 -12.76 4.57
N PRO A 29 3.39 -13.63 3.85
CA PRO A 29 2.89 -14.95 3.45
C PRO A 29 2.52 -15.85 4.64
N PHE A 30 3.27 -15.76 5.74
CA PHE A 30 2.96 -16.51 6.97
C PHE A 30 1.67 -16.02 7.63
N GLN A 31 1.50 -14.70 7.75
CA GLN A 31 0.30 -14.11 8.34
C GLN A 31 -0.93 -14.38 7.49
N ALA A 32 -0.81 -14.28 6.17
CA ALA A 32 -1.91 -14.60 5.25
C ALA A 32 -2.40 -16.05 5.40
N LYS A 33 -1.47 -17.01 5.49
CA LYS A 33 -1.81 -18.43 5.75
C LYS A 33 -2.50 -18.61 7.09
N ARG A 34 -1.98 -17.97 8.15
CA ARG A 34 -2.57 -18.01 9.49
C ARG A 34 -3.99 -17.42 9.51
N LEU A 35 -4.20 -16.32 8.80
CA LEU A 35 -5.51 -15.68 8.67
C LEU A 35 -6.49 -16.59 7.93
N CYS A 36 -6.08 -17.19 6.81
CA CYS A 36 -6.91 -18.15 6.08
C CYS A 36 -7.29 -19.35 6.96
N ALA A 37 -6.33 -19.91 7.71
CA ALA A 37 -6.58 -21.02 8.62
C ALA A 37 -7.55 -20.64 9.75
N LYS A 38 -7.47 -19.40 10.28
CA LYS A 38 -8.37 -18.92 11.34
C LYS A 38 -9.82 -18.78 10.85
N ILE A 39 -10.01 -18.33 9.61
CA ILE A 39 -11.34 -18.18 9.00
C ILE A 39 -11.91 -19.54 8.55
N GLY A 40 -11.06 -20.56 8.38
CA GLY A 40 -11.46 -21.88 7.89
C GLY A 40 -11.38 -22.02 6.38
N LEU A 41 -10.60 -21.17 5.69
CA LEU A 41 -10.39 -21.27 4.25
C LEU A 41 -9.34 -22.34 3.95
N TYR A 42 -9.66 -23.24 3.03
CA TYR A 42 -8.74 -24.29 2.63
C TYR A 42 -7.53 -23.72 1.86
N PRO A 43 -6.31 -24.29 1.98
CA PRO A 43 -5.08 -23.67 1.46
C PRO A 43 -5.02 -23.50 -0.07
N GLY A 44 -5.79 -24.28 -0.81
CA GLY A 44 -5.89 -24.25 -2.27
C GLY A 44 -6.88 -23.22 -2.80
N MET A 45 -7.68 -22.60 -1.93
CA MET A 45 -8.81 -21.75 -2.33
C MET A 45 -8.36 -20.58 -3.17
N ARG A 46 -9.10 -20.35 -4.25
CA ARG A 46 -8.85 -19.23 -5.16
C ARG A 46 -9.71 -18.03 -4.79
N MET A 47 -9.24 -16.84 -5.16
CA MET A 47 -9.99 -15.60 -4.91
C MET A 47 -11.36 -15.61 -5.57
N GLY A 48 -11.51 -16.24 -6.74
CA GLY A 48 -12.80 -16.33 -7.43
C GLY A 48 -13.86 -17.19 -6.75
N GLU A 49 -13.46 -18.03 -5.79
CA GLU A 49 -14.35 -18.97 -5.07
C GLU A 49 -14.87 -18.39 -3.74
N LEU A 50 -14.37 -17.21 -3.33
CA LEU A 50 -14.77 -16.58 -2.08
C LEU A 50 -16.24 -16.20 -2.10
N THR A 51 -16.96 -16.57 -1.04
CA THR A 51 -18.31 -16.06 -0.80
C THR A 51 -18.25 -14.66 -0.21
N GLN A 52 -19.37 -13.94 -0.25
CA GLN A 52 -19.47 -12.62 0.38
C GLN A 52 -19.22 -12.70 1.90
N GLY A 53 -19.64 -13.79 2.54
CA GLY A 53 -19.39 -14.03 3.97
C GLY A 53 -17.89 -14.17 4.27
N ASP A 54 -17.16 -14.91 3.44
CA ASP A 54 -15.71 -15.07 3.59
C ASP A 54 -14.97 -13.75 3.39
N ILE A 55 -15.39 -12.94 2.41
CA ILE A 55 -14.81 -11.61 2.17
C ILE A 55 -14.99 -10.74 3.42
N MET A 56 -16.19 -10.71 4.00
CA MET A 56 -16.46 -9.94 5.21
C MET A 56 -15.67 -10.46 6.41
N ALA A 57 -15.51 -11.78 6.55
CA ALA A 57 -14.68 -12.38 7.59
C ALA A 57 -13.20 -11.96 7.45
N ILE A 58 -12.66 -11.98 6.23
CA ILE A 58 -11.30 -11.50 5.93
C ILE A 58 -11.15 -10.03 6.31
N VAL A 59 -12.09 -9.17 5.90
CA VAL A 59 -12.05 -7.73 6.22
C VAL A 59 -12.09 -7.49 7.72
N LYS A 60 -12.97 -8.20 8.44
CA LYS A 60 -13.08 -8.11 9.90
C LYS A 60 -11.76 -8.49 10.58
N GLU A 61 -11.18 -9.63 10.21
CA GLU A 61 -9.92 -10.11 10.79
C GLU A 61 -8.74 -9.17 10.50
N LEU A 62 -8.67 -8.63 9.28
CA LEU A 62 -7.63 -7.66 8.90
C LEU A 62 -7.74 -6.36 9.69
N SER A 63 -8.94 -5.82 9.87
CA SER A 63 -9.16 -4.56 10.58
C SER A 63 -8.91 -4.66 12.09
N THR A 64 -9.23 -5.79 12.72
CA THR A 64 -9.15 -5.92 14.18
C THR A 64 -7.75 -6.33 14.65
N ASN A 65 -7.09 -7.26 13.95
CA ASN A 65 -5.91 -7.95 14.51
C ASN A 65 -4.58 -7.51 13.90
N VAL A 66 -4.58 -6.77 12.79
CA VAL A 66 -3.37 -6.48 12.02
C VAL A 66 -3.26 -4.99 11.73
N THR A 67 -2.09 -4.40 12.02
CA THR A 67 -1.78 -3.04 11.56
C THR A 67 -1.39 -3.07 10.09
N ILE A 68 -2.23 -2.53 9.22
CA ILE A 68 -2.07 -2.61 7.76
C ILE A 68 -1.95 -1.24 7.10
N GLU A 69 -1.54 -1.23 5.83
CA GLU A 69 -1.58 -0.09 4.89
C GLU A 69 -1.10 1.25 5.51
N SER A 70 -2.00 2.23 5.64
CA SER A 70 -1.68 3.59 6.07
C SER A 70 -1.14 3.64 7.49
N ASP A 71 -1.67 2.83 8.39
CA ASP A 71 -1.32 2.92 9.81
C ASP A 71 0.06 2.34 10.06
N LEU A 72 0.39 1.24 9.36
CA LEU A 72 1.74 0.71 9.36
C LEU A 72 2.74 1.69 8.71
N ALA A 73 2.36 2.34 7.60
CA ALA A 73 3.20 3.34 6.94
C ALA A 73 3.46 4.57 7.84
N LYS A 74 2.43 5.06 8.54
CA LYS A 74 2.53 6.14 9.53
C LYS A 74 3.46 5.75 10.67
N LYS A 75 3.33 4.53 11.21
CA LYS A 75 4.20 4.00 12.26
C LYS A 75 5.67 3.97 11.83
N ILE A 76 5.97 3.45 10.65
CA ILE A 76 7.33 3.41 10.09
C ILE A 76 7.90 4.81 9.91
N ASN A 77 7.11 5.74 9.36
CA ASN A 77 7.54 7.12 9.18
C ASN A 77 7.77 7.83 10.51
N ALA A 78 6.91 7.60 11.51
CA ALA A 78 7.07 8.12 12.87
C ALA A 78 8.37 7.62 13.52
N ASP A 79 8.71 6.33 13.34
CA ASP A 79 9.97 5.77 13.85
C ASP A 79 11.21 6.41 13.18
N ILE A 80 11.16 6.69 11.87
CA ILE A 80 12.25 7.37 11.16
C ILE A 80 12.34 8.83 11.60
N GLU A 81 11.20 9.49 11.75
CA GLU A 81 11.12 10.88 12.20
C GLU A 81 11.67 11.02 13.62
N ARG A 82 11.34 10.08 14.52
CA ARG A 82 11.93 10.00 15.86
C ARG A 82 13.46 9.94 15.79
N LYS A 83 14.01 9.03 14.97
CA LYS A 83 15.46 8.89 14.77
C LYS A 83 16.12 10.17 14.22
N ARG A 84 15.41 10.92 13.37
CA ARG A 84 15.85 12.23 12.86
C ARG A 84 15.88 13.27 13.97
N LYS A 85 14.77 13.42 14.72
CA LYS A 85 14.65 14.39 15.82
C LYS A 85 15.68 14.17 16.92
N THR A 86 15.98 12.92 17.25
CA THR A 86 17.03 12.58 18.24
C THR A 86 18.45 12.89 17.74
N GLY A 87 18.67 13.13 16.45
CA GLY A 87 20.01 13.38 15.89
C GLY A 87 20.88 12.12 15.71
N SER A 88 20.27 10.93 15.78
CA SER A 88 20.99 9.65 15.65
C SER A 88 21.71 9.53 14.30
N TYR A 89 22.80 8.74 14.25
CA TYR A 89 23.50 8.43 12.98
C TYR A 89 22.52 7.92 11.91
N VAL A 90 21.64 7.00 12.30
CA VAL A 90 20.61 6.44 11.41
C VAL A 90 19.71 7.52 10.83
N GLY A 91 19.22 8.45 11.67
CA GLY A 91 18.40 9.58 11.23
C GLY A 91 19.09 10.44 10.19
N ARG A 92 20.36 10.82 10.44
CA ARG A 92 21.18 11.59 9.48
C ARG A 92 21.34 10.86 8.15
N ARG A 93 21.59 9.54 8.16
CA ARG A 93 21.73 8.72 6.94
C ARG A 93 20.43 8.64 6.15
N HIS A 94 19.27 8.60 6.81
CA HIS A 94 17.96 8.64 6.14
C HIS A 94 17.70 9.98 5.45
N VAL A 95 18.09 11.10 6.06
CA VAL A 95 17.98 12.45 5.46
C VAL A 95 18.91 12.58 4.25
N MET A 96 20.15 12.13 4.38
CA MET A 96 21.15 12.18 3.32
C MET A 96 20.92 11.15 2.19
N GLY A 97 19.90 10.31 2.28
CA GLY A 97 19.65 9.24 1.30
C GLY A 97 20.75 8.18 1.24
N MET A 98 21.53 8.00 2.31
CA MET A 98 22.68 7.08 2.31
C MET A 98 22.35 5.74 2.98
N PRO A 99 23.11 4.67 2.69
CA PRO A 99 22.97 3.38 3.37
C PRO A 99 23.13 3.52 4.88
N VAL A 100 22.24 2.86 5.63
CA VAL A 100 22.07 3.05 7.08
C VAL A 100 22.84 2.01 7.90
N LYS A 101 23.03 0.78 7.37
CA LYS A 101 23.57 -0.37 8.11
C LYS A 101 25.10 -0.52 7.90
N GLY A 102 25.83 0.60 7.87
CA GLY A 102 27.29 0.59 7.73
C GLY A 102 27.82 0.10 6.37
N GLN A 103 26.99 0.08 5.32
CA GLN A 103 27.46 -0.36 4.01
C GLN A 103 28.46 0.63 3.37
N LYS A 104 29.43 0.11 2.62
CA LYS A 104 30.40 0.91 1.85
C LYS A 104 29.67 1.77 0.81
N THR A 105 30.02 3.06 0.73
CA THR A 105 29.37 4.05 -0.17
C THR A 105 30.22 4.47 -1.37
N ARG A 106 31.47 4.00 -1.48
CA ARG A 106 32.39 4.37 -2.55
C ARG A 106 31.94 3.85 -3.91
N THR A 107 31.51 2.58 -3.98
CA THR A 107 31.15 1.91 -5.24
C THR A 107 29.64 1.80 -5.42
N ASN A 108 28.92 1.36 -4.39
CA ASN A 108 27.49 1.06 -4.46
C ASN A 108 26.69 1.87 -3.44
N GLY A 109 25.49 2.32 -3.84
CA GLY A 109 24.62 3.17 -3.00
C GLY A 109 23.37 3.71 -3.71
N LYS A 110 23.20 3.44 -5.01
CA LYS A 110 22.11 3.98 -5.85
C LYS A 110 20.73 3.70 -5.27
N ASN A 111 20.48 2.46 -4.82
CA ASN A 111 19.17 2.09 -4.25
C ASN A 111 18.87 2.85 -2.95
N ALA A 112 19.86 3.00 -2.06
CA ALA A 112 19.70 3.78 -0.85
C ALA A 112 19.37 5.24 -1.18
N ARG A 113 20.08 5.84 -2.13
CA ARG A 113 19.83 7.22 -2.59
C ARG A 113 18.42 7.41 -3.15
N ARG A 114 17.87 6.39 -3.81
CA ARG A 114 16.51 6.43 -4.37
C ARG A 114 15.42 6.22 -3.31
N PHE A 115 15.63 5.33 -2.34
CA PHE A 115 14.56 4.85 -1.44
C PHE A 115 14.67 5.32 0.02
N ASN A 116 15.85 5.74 0.48
CA ASN A 116 16.02 6.34 1.79
C ASN A 116 15.68 7.83 1.68
N ARG A 117 14.56 8.22 2.29
CA ARG A 117 14.05 9.59 2.33
C ARG A 117 13.16 9.76 3.56
N VAL A 118 12.94 11.01 3.95
CA VAL A 118 12.03 11.38 5.04
C VAL A 118 11.01 12.37 4.47
N PRO A 119 9.72 12.01 4.35
CA PRO A 119 9.11 10.71 4.69
C PRO A 119 9.42 9.60 3.67
N ARG A 120 9.29 8.33 4.06
CA ARG A 120 9.37 7.22 3.10
C ARG A 120 8.10 7.15 2.27
N ARG A 121 8.27 7.07 0.94
CA ARG A 121 7.18 6.61 0.07
C ARG A 121 6.94 5.14 0.36
N HIS A 122 5.75 4.85 0.83
CA HIS A 122 5.18 3.53 0.81
C HIS A 122 4.34 3.41 -0.45
N PHE A 123 4.22 2.20 -1.00
CA PHE A 123 3.22 1.89 -2.01
C PHE A 123 1.84 1.82 -1.33
N GLY A 124 1.39 2.94 -0.78
CA GLY A 124 -0.02 3.13 -0.49
C GLY A 124 -0.75 3.26 -1.82
N SER A 125 -1.93 2.68 -1.91
CA SER A 125 -2.79 2.87 -3.08
C SER A 125 -2.96 4.35 -3.35
N VAL A 126 -2.68 4.71 -4.60
CA VAL A 126 -3.25 5.90 -5.23
C VAL A 126 -4.77 5.71 -5.21
N SER A 127 -5.44 6.14 -4.14
CA SER A 127 -6.90 6.27 -4.09
C SER A 127 -7.34 7.53 -3.34
N GLU A 128 -6.52 8.07 -2.44
CA GLU A 128 -6.79 9.41 -1.88
C GLU A 128 -6.58 10.50 -2.94
N ALA A 129 -5.52 10.44 -3.75
CA ALA A 129 -5.22 11.51 -4.73
C ALA A 129 -6.17 11.50 -5.96
N LEU A 130 -6.58 10.32 -6.46
CA LEU A 130 -7.54 10.23 -7.57
C LEU A 130 -9.00 10.42 -7.10
N GLY A 131 -9.33 10.01 -5.86
CA GLY A 131 -10.66 10.19 -5.27
C GLY A 131 -10.93 11.60 -4.76
N SER A 132 -9.92 12.29 -4.22
CA SER A 132 -10.04 13.72 -3.83
C SER A 132 -10.18 14.62 -5.04
N LEU A 133 -9.37 14.42 -6.09
CA LEU A 133 -9.56 15.12 -7.37
C LEU A 133 -10.94 14.80 -7.96
N ALA A 134 -11.36 13.53 -8.05
CA ALA A 134 -12.70 13.21 -8.57
C ALA A 134 -13.86 13.86 -7.78
N ASN A 135 -13.72 14.02 -6.46
CA ASN A 135 -14.71 14.70 -5.62
C ASN A 135 -14.65 16.22 -5.73
N GLU A 136 -13.47 16.83 -5.90
CA GLU A 136 -13.31 18.27 -6.17
C GLU A 136 -13.95 18.68 -7.51
N TYR A 137 -13.84 17.87 -8.55
CA TYR A 137 -14.47 18.15 -9.86
C TYR A 137 -16.00 17.97 -9.84
N LYS A 138 -16.55 17.21 -8.90
CA LYS A 138 -18.01 16.95 -8.80
C LYS A 138 -18.73 17.92 -7.85
N ALA A 139 -18.00 18.56 -6.95
CA ALA A 139 -18.53 19.53 -5.98
C ALA A 139 -18.55 20.99 -6.50
N ALA A 140 -17.99 21.27 -7.68
CA ALA A 140 -18.02 22.59 -8.28
C ALA A 140 -19.35 22.84 -9.02
N PRO A 141 -20.17 23.83 -8.61
CA PRO A 141 -21.37 24.21 -9.36
C PRO A 141 -20.95 24.87 -10.68
N GLY A 142 -21.11 24.16 -11.80
CA GLY A 142 -20.87 24.69 -13.15
C GLY A 142 -19.91 23.89 -14.05
N ALA A 143 -19.57 22.64 -13.72
CA ALA A 143 -18.71 21.80 -14.57
C ALA A 143 -19.44 21.29 -15.83
N GLU A 144 -19.74 22.18 -16.76
CA GLU A 144 -20.13 21.81 -18.12
C GLU A 144 -18.93 21.22 -18.88
N ALA A 145 -19.24 20.24 -19.73
CA ALA A 145 -18.38 19.28 -20.42
C ALA A 145 -17.34 19.83 -21.43
N LYS A 146 -16.68 20.97 -21.17
CA LYS A 146 -15.70 21.57 -22.10
C LYS A 146 -14.22 21.23 -21.83
N GLY A 147 -13.89 20.61 -20.69
CA GLY A 147 -12.50 20.35 -20.32
C GLY A 147 -11.87 19.07 -20.89
N ILE A 148 -12.68 18.06 -21.21
CA ILE A 148 -12.16 16.71 -21.52
C ILE A 148 -11.65 16.64 -22.97
N MET A 149 -12.25 17.41 -23.89
CA MET A 149 -11.87 17.42 -25.31
C MET A 149 -10.56 18.20 -25.57
N GLY A 150 -10.22 19.19 -24.73
CA GLY A 150 -9.00 20.01 -24.88
C GLY A 150 -7.72 19.36 -24.33
N PHE A 151 -7.85 18.37 -23.43
CA PHE A 151 -6.68 17.65 -22.90
C PHE A 151 -6.29 16.46 -23.80
N LEU A 152 -7.27 15.84 -24.47
CA LEU A 152 -7.04 14.72 -25.39
C LEU A 152 -6.41 15.14 -26.74
N SER A 153 -6.48 16.41 -27.13
CA SER A 153 -5.82 16.91 -28.35
C SER A 153 -4.34 17.21 -28.20
N LYS A 154 -3.77 17.12 -26.99
CA LYS A 154 -2.33 17.28 -26.74
C LYS A 154 -1.57 15.95 -26.64
N PHE A 155 -2.27 14.83 -26.84
CA PHE A 155 -1.69 13.49 -26.77
C PHE A 155 -1.89 12.68 -28.06
N TRP A 156 -2.21 13.36 -29.17
CA TRP A 156 -2.09 12.86 -30.53
C TRP A 156 -1.37 13.90 -31.38
#